data_AF-A0A846YLV8-F1
#
_entry.id   AF-A0A846YLV8-F1
#
_cell.length_a   1.000
_cell.length_b   1.000
_cell.length_c   1.000
_cell.angle_alpha   90.00
_cell.angle_beta   90.00
_cell.angle_gamma   90.00
#
_symmetry.space_group_name_H-M   'P 1'
#
loop_
_entity.id
_entity.type
_entity.pdbx_description
1 polymer ?
#
loop_
_entity_poly.entity_id
_entity_poly.type
_entity_poly.pdbx_seq_one_letter_code
_entity_poly.pdbx_strand_id
1 'polypeptide(L)'
;MSELAARQGYRLVFTVFTGAGPFVTALAVARHVEDYAAEAVVVPGFEHADAVRQFVTDLAVLITPMRSYPRGHRWIGADRPWERPGDG
;
A
#
# COMPACT_ATOMS: atom_id res chain seq x y z
N MET A 1 5.40 -13.78 -3.31
CA MET A 1 5.68 -12.51 -2.61
C MET A 1 7.16 -12.29 -2.33
N SER A 2 7.83 -13.18 -1.59
CA SER A 2 9.27 -12.99 -1.29
C SER A 2 10.16 -12.92 -2.53
N GLU A 3 9.90 -13.75 -3.55
CA GLU A 3 10.63 -13.71 -4.82
C GLU A 3 10.40 -12.39 -5.59
N LEU A 4 9.16 -11.90 -5.62
CA LEU A 4 8.83 -10.62 -6.26
C LEU A 4 9.51 -9.43 -5.54
N ALA A 5 9.55 -9.45 -4.21
CA ALA A 5 10.29 -8.46 -3.42
C ALA A 5 11.79 -8.52 -3.75
N ALA A 6 12.39 -9.70 -3.76
CA ALA A 6 13.82 -9.90 -4.02
C ALA A 6 14.23 -9.40 -5.42
N ARG A 7 13.40 -9.67 -6.45
CA ARG A 7 13.61 -9.16 -7.82
C ARG A 7 13.62 -7.63 -7.90
N GLN A 8 13.03 -6.95 -6.93
CA GLN A 8 12.97 -5.49 -6.84
C GLN A 8 14.02 -4.92 -5.85
N GLY A 9 14.93 -5.74 -5.35
CA GLY A 9 15.95 -5.35 -4.38
C GLY A 9 15.48 -5.28 -2.94
N TYR A 10 14.28 -5.80 -2.62
CA TYR A 10 13.71 -5.78 -1.27
C TYR A 10 13.77 -7.14 -0.59
N ARG A 11 13.90 -7.13 0.75
CA ARG A 11 13.70 -8.30 1.60
C ARG A 11 12.31 -8.27 2.21
N LEU A 12 11.58 -9.39 2.14
CA LEU A 12 10.29 -9.51 2.80
C LEU A 12 10.48 -9.53 4.33
N VAL A 13 9.89 -8.55 5.02
CA VAL A 13 9.97 -8.41 6.48
C VAL A 13 8.71 -8.89 7.20
N PHE A 14 7.54 -8.75 6.57
CA PHE A 14 6.26 -9.21 7.12
C PHE A 14 5.23 -9.48 6.00
N THR A 15 4.24 -10.32 6.27
CA THR A 15 3.08 -10.55 5.38
C THR A 15 1.79 -10.16 6.08
N VAL A 16 1.06 -9.18 5.53
CA VAL A 16 -0.26 -8.77 6.04
C VAL A 16 -1.35 -9.45 5.20
N PHE A 17 -2.26 -10.17 5.86
CA PHE A 17 -3.49 -10.65 5.24
C PHE A 17 -4.64 -9.72 5.62
N THR A 18 -5.38 -9.22 4.63
CA THR A 18 -6.54 -8.37 4.86
C THR A 18 -7.76 -8.95 4.19
N GLY A 19 -8.84 -9.12 4.96
CA GLY A 19 -10.17 -9.51 4.50
C GLY A 19 -11.22 -8.51 4.98
N ALA A 20 -10.79 -7.26 5.20
CA ALA A 20 -11.55 -6.19 5.82
C ALA A 20 -11.77 -5.04 4.84
N GLY A 21 -12.66 -4.11 5.22
CA GLY A 21 -12.89 -2.90 4.45
C GLY A 21 -11.65 -2.00 4.34
N PRO A 22 -11.61 -1.08 3.37
CA PRO A 22 -10.40 -0.31 3.02
C PRO A 22 -9.74 0.43 4.19
N PHE A 23 -10.54 1.00 5.10
CA PHE A 23 -10.03 1.74 6.25
C PHE A 23 -9.22 0.86 7.21
N VAL A 24 -9.74 -0.33 7.53
CA VAL A 24 -9.05 -1.28 8.42
C VAL A 24 -7.79 -1.82 7.74
N THR A 25 -7.87 -2.10 6.44
CA THR A 25 -6.72 -2.49 5.61
C THR A 25 -5.62 -1.42 5.62
N ALA A 26 -5.98 -0.15 5.44
CA ALA A 26 -5.03 0.96 5.46
C ALA A 26 -4.34 1.07 6.83
N LEU A 27 -5.08 1.00 7.94
CA LEU A 27 -4.49 1.03 9.29
C LEU A 27 -3.54 -0.14 9.54
N ALA A 28 -3.93 -1.35 9.12
CA ALA A 28 -3.08 -2.53 9.27
C ALA A 28 -1.78 -2.36 8.47
N VAL A 29 -1.84 -1.85 7.24
CA VAL A 29 -0.66 -1.58 6.42
C VAL A 29 0.20 -0.49 7.06
N ALA A 30 -0.39 0.62 7.50
CA ALA A 30 0.32 1.74 8.16
C ALA A 30 1.17 1.24 9.32
N ARG A 31 0.54 0.49 10.22
CA ARG A 31 1.19 -0.07 11.40
C ARG A 31 2.38 -0.95 11.03
N HIS A 32 2.23 -1.85 10.05
CA HIS A 32 3.34 -2.74 9.68
C HIS A 32 4.44 -2.01 8.91
N VAL A 33 4.11 -0.95 8.17
CA VAL A 33 5.12 -0.10 7.55
C VAL A 33 5.96 0.60 8.62
N GLU A 34 5.32 1.14 9.65
CA GLU A 34 6.01 1.78 10.78
C GLU A 34 6.81 0.78 11.63
N ASP A 35 6.16 -0.29 12.11
CA ASP A 35 6.75 -1.29 13.01
C ASP A 35 7.99 -1.97 12.41
N TYR A 36 8.04 -2.14 11.08
CA TYR A 36 9.14 -2.80 10.37
C TYR A 36 10.00 -1.85 9.53
N ALA A 37 9.77 -0.53 9.61
CA ALA A 37 10.40 0.47 8.75
C ALA A 37 10.37 0.07 7.26
N ALA A 38 9.25 -0.48 6.79
CA ALA A 38 9.16 -1.08 5.47
C ALA A 38 9.16 0.00 4.37
N GLU A 39 10.14 -0.07 3.47
CA GLU A 39 10.27 0.88 2.36
C GLU A 39 9.31 0.59 1.20
N ALA A 40 8.78 -0.64 1.13
CA ALA A 40 7.88 -1.08 0.07
C ALA A 40 6.78 -2.02 0.58
N VAL A 41 5.60 -1.91 -0.03
CA VAL A 41 4.48 -2.83 0.10
C VAL A 41 4.33 -3.58 -1.23
N VAL A 42 4.51 -4.89 -1.19
CA VAL A 42 4.30 -5.75 -2.35
C VAL A 42 2.91 -6.37 -2.25
N VAL A 43 2.12 -6.32 -3.33
CA VAL A 43 0.80 -6.96 -3.41
C VAL A 43 0.72 -8.00 -4.53
N PRO A 44 -0.16 -9.02 -4.44
CA PRO A 44 -0.32 -10.03 -5.49
C PRO A 44 -0.85 -9.47 -6.81
N GLY A 45 -1.64 -8.40 -6.76
CA GLY A 45 -2.22 -7.72 -7.92
C GLY A 45 -2.71 -6.33 -7.54
N PHE A 46 -2.99 -5.49 -8.53
CA PHE A 46 -3.37 -4.08 -8.28
C PHE A 46 -4.70 -3.97 -7.52
N GLU A 47 -5.64 -4.88 -7.78
CA GLU A 47 -6.94 -4.99 -7.11
C GLU A 47 -6.84 -5.14 -5.58
N HIS A 48 -5.74 -5.69 -5.08
CA HIS A 48 -5.49 -5.83 -3.64
C HIS A 48 -5.10 -4.51 -2.98
N ALA A 49 -4.57 -3.56 -3.76
CA ALA A 49 -4.17 -2.24 -3.29
C ALA A 49 -5.15 -1.15 -3.72
N ASP A 50 -6.05 -1.41 -4.67
CA ASP A 50 -6.79 -0.37 -5.40
C ASP A 50 -7.48 0.65 -4.47
N ALA A 51 -8.21 0.16 -3.47
CA ALA A 51 -8.93 0.99 -2.50
C ALA A 51 -8.03 1.75 -1.51
N VAL A 52 -6.76 1.35 -1.36
CA VAL A 52 -5.79 1.93 -0.41
C VAL A 52 -4.52 2.45 -1.10
N ARG A 53 -4.49 2.47 -2.45
CA ARG A 53 -3.28 2.69 -3.25
C ARG A 53 -2.60 4.00 -2.94
N GLN A 54 -3.40 5.05 -2.74
CA GLN A 54 -2.92 6.38 -2.41
C GLN A 54 -2.25 6.39 -1.04
N PHE A 55 -2.93 5.82 -0.05
CA PHE A 55 -2.41 5.69 1.30
C PHE A 55 -1.10 4.90 1.34
N VAL A 56 -1.04 3.77 0.64
CA VAL A 56 0.21 2.99 0.53
C VAL A 56 1.32 3.83 -0.09
N THR A 57 1.05 4.53 -1.19
CA THR A 57 2.07 5.37 -1.85
C THR A 57 2.46 6.61 -1.05
N ASP A 58 1.66 7.07 -0.09
CA ASP A 58 2.07 8.17 0.80
C ASP A 58 3.17 7.69 1.78
N LEU A 59 3.11 6.42 2.19
CA LEU A 59 4.00 5.83 3.19
C LEU A 59 5.22 5.11 2.58
N ALA A 60 5.03 4.37 1.49
CA ALA A 60 6.00 3.43 0.94
C ALA A 60 5.88 3.29 -0.59
N VAL A 61 6.82 2.56 -1.21
CA VAL A 61 6.69 2.16 -2.62
C VAL A 61 5.62 1.06 -2.73
N LEU A 62 4.66 1.19 -3.65
CA LEU A 62 3.71 0.12 -3.96
C LEU A 62 4.23 -0.73 -5.12
N ILE A 63 4.45 -2.02 -4.90
CA ILE A 63 4.93 -2.97 -5.91
C ILE A 63 3.84 -3.97 -6.24
N THR A 64 3.49 -4.04 -7.52
CA THR A 64 2.65 -5.09 -8.11
C THR A 64 3.52 -5.98 -9.01
N PRO A 65 3.03 -7.15 -9.47
CA PRO A 65 3.78 -7.94 -10.44
C PRO A 65 4.05 -7.20 -11.76
N MET A 66 3.18 -6.26 -12.12
CA MET A 66 3.24 -5.55 -13.40
C MET A 66 4.06 -4.24 -13.32
N ARG A 67 3.98 -3.53 -12.19
CA ARG A 67 4.52 -2.17 -12.05
C ARG A 67 4.84 -1.81 -10.61
N SER A 68 5.85 -0.96 -10.45
CA SER A 68 6.18 -0.27 -9.19
C SER A 68 5.71 1.18 -9.24
N TYR A 69 5.08 1.65 -8.17
CA TYR A 69 4.64 3.02 -7.97
C TYR A 69 5.44 3.63 -6.82
N PRO A 70 6.22 4.70 -7.07
CA PRO A 70 7.10 5.27 -6.06
C PRO A 70 6.32 5.89 -4.90
N ARG A 71 6.99 6.07 -3.76
CA ARG A 71 6.44 6.88 -2.68
C ARG A 71 6.15 8.31 -3.19
N GLY A 72 5.00 8.87 -2.81
CA GLY A 72 4.49 10.15 -3.29
C GLY A 72 3.92 10.10 -4.72
N HIS A 73 3.63 8.91 -5.25
CA HIS A 73 3.01 8.78 -6.58
C HIS A 73 1.67 9.51 -6.64
N ARG A 74 1.53 10.43 -7.61
CA ARG A 74 0.30 11.19 -7.83
C ARG A 74 -0.67 10.39 -8.68
N TRP A 75 -1.68 9.83 -8.03
CA TRP A 75 -2.79 9.16 -8.70
C TRP A 75 -3.71 10.19 -9.36
N ILE A 76 -3.93 10.06 -10.66
CA ILE A 76 -4.88 10.91 -11.41
C ILE A 76 -6.30 10.41 -11.11
N GLY A 77 -7.20 11.32 -10.70
CA GLY A 77 -8.62 11.01 -10.46
C GLY A 77 -8.92 10.29 -9.14
N ALA A 78 -7.99 10.28 -8.18
CA ALA A 78 -8.27 9.79 -6.83
C ALA A 78 -8.90 10.91 -5.99
N ASP A 79 -10.23 10.90 -5.83
CA ASP A 79 -10.84 11.50 -4.65
C ASP A 79 -10.23 10.80 -3.43
N ARG A 80 -9.68 11.56 -2.48
CA ARG A 80 -9.09 11.01 -1.24
C ARG A 80 -10.20 10.33 -0.44
N PRO A 81 -10.30 8.99 -0.39
CA PRO A 81 -11.44 8.33 0.24
C PRO A 81 -11.46 8.48 1.77
N TRP A 82 -10.38 9.02 2.35
CA TRP A 82 -10.18 9.24 3.78
C TRP A 82 -10.31 10.71 4.20
N GLU A 83 -10.40 11.65 3.25
CA GLU A 83 -10.94 12.98 3.54
C GLU A 83 -12.46 12.83 3.63
N ARG A 84 -12.96 12.59 4.85
CA ARG A 84 -14.40 12.79 5.08
C ARG A 84 -14.74 14.23 4.68
N PRO A 85 -15.89 14.49 4.04
CA PRO A 85 -16.54 15.77 4.20
C PRO A 85 -16.83 15.92 5.70
N GLY A 86 -16.05 16.76 6.38
CA GLY A 86 -16.38 17.21 7.72
C GLY A 86 -17.62 18.08 7.64
N ASP A 87 -18.70 17.59 8.23
CA ASP A 87 -19.72 18.32 8.97
C ASP A 87 -20.15 19.68 8.40
N GLY A 88 -21.23 19.66 7.62
CA GLY A 88 -22.13 20.79 7.39
C GLY A 88 -23.47 20.56 8.08
#